data_AF-A0A2E6T9R8-F1
#
_entry.id   AF-A0A2E6T9R8-F1
#
_cell.length_a   1.000
_cell.length_b   1.000
_cell.length_c   1.000
_cell.angle_alpha   90.00
_cell.angle_beta   90.00
_cell.angle_gamma   90.00
#
_symmetry.space_group_name_H-M   'P 1'
#
loop_
_entity.id
_entity.type
_entity.pdbx_description
1 polymer ?
#
loop_
_entity_poly.entity_id
_entity_poly.type
_entity_poly.pdbx_seq_one_letter_code
_entity_poly.pdbx_strand_id
1 'polypeptide(L)'
;MKNKLLNILKNLIILIFLFFASDISFAGSCPVLIQKIDQILSESKQISKEQFTEIKQLRDQGQKAHNSGEHKESEDLLNQALKLLES
;
A
#
# COMPACT_ATOMS: atom_id res chain seq x y z
N MET A 1 0.70 26.62 -41.75
CA MET A 1 0.39 27.00 -40.35
C MET A 1 -0.54 26.02 -39.64
N LYS A 2 -1.67 25.62 -40.24
CA LYS A 2 -2.66 24.69 -39.67
C LYS A 2 -2.09 23.33 -39.19
N ASN A 3 -1.22 22.70 -39.98
CA ASN A 3 -0.62 21.40 -39.63
C ASN A 3 0.32 21.46 -38.42
N LYS A 4 1.01 22.60 -38.23
CA LYS A 4 1.88 22.83 -37.08
C LYS A 4 1.05 23.01 -35.81
N LEU A 5 -0.06 23.74 -35.91
CA LEU A 5 -1.02 23.92 -34.82
C LEU A 5 -1.68 22.58 -34.42
N LEU A 6 -2.05 21.76 -35.41
CA LEU A 6 -2.64 20.44 -35.21
C LEU A 6 -1.69 19.48 -34.48
N ASN A 7 -0.40 19.48 -34.84
CA ASN A 7 0.61 18.66 -34.18
C ASN A 7 0.90 19.13 -32.76
N ILE A 8 0.92 20.44 -32.50
CA ILE A 8 1.07 20.99 -31.16
C ILE A 8 -0.10 20.58 -30.27
N LEU A 9 -1.34 20.69 -30.78
CA LEU A 9 -2.53 20.26 -30.04
C LEU A 9 -2.51 18.76 -29.74
N LYS A 10 -2.11 17.93 -30.71
CA LYS A 10 -1.99 16.48 -30.55
C LYS A 10 -0.96 16.11 -29.48
N ASN A 11 0.20 16.78 -29.47
CA ASN A 11 1.24 16.55 -28.47
C ASN A 11 0.80 17.01 -27.07
N LEU A 12 0.06 18.11 -26.96
CA LEU A 12 -0.54 18.57 -25.71
C LEU A 12 -1.53 17.55 -25.16
N ILE A 13 -2.40 17.00 -26.00
CA ILE A 13 -3.35 15.95 -25.61
C ILE A 13 -2.61 14.71 -25.07
N ILE A 14 -1.52 14.29 -25.72
CA ILE A 14 -0.72 13.13 -25.27
C ILE A 14 -0.05 13.41 -23.92
N LEU A 15 0.53 14.60 -23.75
CA LEU A 15 1.19 14.99 -22.49
C LEU A 15 0.21 15.07 -21.32
N ILE A 16 -1.00 15.59 -21.56
CA ILE A 16 -2.07 15.63 -20.57
C ILE A 16 -2.48 14.21 -20.17
N PHE A 17 -2.61 13.29 -21.12
CA PHE A 17 -3.00 11.90 -20.84
C PHE A 17 -1.95 11.15 -20.00
N LEU A 18 -0.65 11.40 -20.22
CA LEU A 18 0.43 10.80 -19.44
C LEU A 18 0.50 11.35 -18.00
N PHE A 19 0.10 12.60 -17.77
CA PHE A 19 0.07 13.21 -16.44
C PHE A 19 -1.02 12.63 -15.52
N PHE A 20 -2.08 12.06 -16.11
CA PHE A 20 -3.18 11.40 -15.38
C PHE A 20 -3.03 9.87 -15.29
N ALA A 21 -1.94 9.29 -15.81
CA ALA A 21 -1.69 7.85 -15.74
C ALA A 21 -1.02 7.40 -14.42
N SER A 22 -0.62 8.34 -13.57
CA SER A 22 -0.17 8.04 -12.21
C SER A 22 -1.38 7.67 -11.36
N ASP A 23 -1.32 6.47 -10.77
CA ASP A 23 -2.27 5.88 -9.81
C ASP A 23 -3.26 4.88 -10.39
N ILE A 24 -2.74 3.85 -11.08
CA ILE A 24 -3.40 2.54 -11.07
C ILE A 24 -3.31 2.01 -9.63
N SER A 25 -4.25 2.46 -8.80
CA SER A 25 -4.37 2.09 -7.40
C SER A 25 -4.56 0.57 -7.28
N PHE A 26 -3.65 -0.07 -6.56
CA PHE A 26 -3.76 -1.44 -6.09
C PHE A 26 -4.79 -1.47 -4.95
N ALA A 27 -6.06 -1.28 -5.32
CA ALA A 27 -7.14 -1.11 -4.37
C ALA A 27 -7.42 -2.41 -3.60
N GLY A 28 -7.01 -2.47 -2.33
CA GLY A 28 -7.59 -3.40 -1.35
C GLY A 28 -6.63 -4.26 -0.54
N SER A 29 -5.32 -4.20 -0.76
CA SER A 29 -4.40 -5.14 -0.08
C SER A 29 -4.14 -4.80 1.39
N CYS A 30 -3.94 -3.52 1.75
CA CYS A 30 -3.66 -3.17 3.15
C CYS A 30 -4.75 -3.65 4.13
N PRO A 31 -6.07 -3.40 3.89
CA PRO A 31 -7.12 -3.88 4.78
C PRO A 31 -7.14 -5.41 4.93
N VAL A 32 -6.85 -6.16 3.86
CA VAL A 32 -6.77 -7.63 3.89
C VAL A 32 -5.58 -8.09 4.71
N LEU A 33 -4.41 -7.48 4.53
CA LEU A 33 -3.21 -7.82 5.31
C LEU A 33 -3.41 -7.51 6.80
N ILE A 34 -4.06 -6.39 7.13
CA ILE A 34 -4.40 -6.02 8.50
C ILE A 34 -5.31 -7.08 9.14
N GLN A 35 -6.40 -7.45 8.47
CA GLN A 35 -7.29 -8.52 8.96
C GLN A 35 -6.55 -9.86 9.13
N LYS A 36 -5.69 -10.21 8.17
CA LYS A 36 -4.90 -11.45 8.25
C LYS A 36 -4.00 -11.47 9.48
N ILE A 37 -3.31 -10.36 9.76
CA ILE A 37 -2.46 -10.23 10.97
C ILE A 37 -3.32 -10.34 12.22
N ASP A 38 -4.44 -9.64 12.29
CA ASP A 38 -5.34 -9.67 13.45
C ASP A 38 -5.86 -11.09 13.72
N GLN A 39 -6.25 -11.80 12.67
CA GLN A 39 -6.70 -13.19 12.78
C GLN A 39 -5.59 -14.09 13.31
N ILE A 40 -4.39 -14.04 12.72
CA ILE A 40 -3.27 -14.87 13.16
C ILE A 40 -2.90 -14.56 14.62
N LEU A 41 -2.85 -13.28 15.02
CA LEU A 41 -2.58 -12.90 16.41
C LEU A 41 -3.66 -13.39 17.39
N SER A 42 -4.91 -13.49 16.95
CA SER A 42 -6.01 -14.01 17.78
C SER A 42 -6.00 -15.53 17.94
N GLU A 43 -5.48 -16.25 16.94
CA GLU A 43 -5.45 -17.72 16.90
C GLU A 43 -4.11 -18.30 17.41
N SER A 44 -3.03 -17.52 17.34
CA SER A 44 -1.68 -17.98 17.64
C SER A 44 -1.45 -18.23 19.12
N LYS A 45 -1.05 -19.47 19.46
CA LYS A 45 -0.69 -19.87 20.82
C LYS A 45 0.83 -19.95 21.07
N GLN A 46 1.65 -19.66 20.07
CA GLN A 46 3.10 -19.96 20.06
C GLN A 46 4.00 -18.75 19.73
N ILE A 47 3.51 -17.53 19.91
CA ILE A 47 4.31 -16.30 19.74
C ILE A 47 4.78 -15.79 21.10
N SER A 48 6.06 -15.39 21.18
CA SER A 48 6.59 -14.73 22.38
C SER A 48 5.91 -13.38 22.61
N LYS A 49 5.99 -12.86 23.84
CA LYS A 49 5.41 -11.55 24.18
C LYS A 49 6.12 -10.42 23.42
N GLU A 50 7.42 -10.56 23.22
CA GLU A 50 8.26 -9.65 22.47
C GLU A 50 7.85 -9.61 21.00
N GLN A 51 7.74 -10.78 20.34
CA GLN A 51 7.26 -10.88 18.96
C GLN A 51 5.83 -10.32 18.82
N PHE A 52 4.92 -10.68 19.73
CA PHE A 52 3.55 -10.15 19.70
C PHE A 52 3.53 -8.62 19.73
N THR A 53 4.37 -8.01 20.57
CA THR A 53 4.46 -6.55 20.71
C THR A 53 4.97 -5.92 19.41
N GLU A 54 6.02 -6.48 18.82
CA GLU A 54 6.60 -5.97 17.57
C GLU A 54 5.62 -6.10 16.39
N ILE A 55 4.99 -7.27 16.22
CA ILE A 55 3.99 -7.52 15.17
C ILE A 55 2.82 -6.54 15.30
N LYS A 56 2.33 -6.33 16.54
CA LYS A 56 1.23 -5.40 16.79
C LYS A 56 1.63 -3.96 16.47
N GLN A 57 2.84 -3.53 16.82
CA GLN A 57 3.35 -2.20 16.48
C GLN A 57 3.40 -1.99 14.96
N LEU A 58 3.93 -2.94 14.21
CA LEU A 58 3.98 -2.89 12.74
C LEU A 58 2.58 -2.85 12.13
N ARG A 59 1.64 -3.65 12.65
CA ARG A 59 0.23 -3.65 12.22
C ARG A 59 -0.43 -2.29 12.45
N ASP A 60 -0.23 -1.69 13.63
CA ASP A 60 -0.83 -0.40 13.99
C ASP A 60 -0.24 0.75 13.16
N GLN A 61 1.08 0.73 12.93
CA GLN A 61 1.74 1.67 12.03
C GLN A 61 1.27 1.51 10.59
N GLY A 62 1.13 0.26 10.11
CA GLY A 62 0.60 -0.03 8.79
C GLY A 62 -0.83 0.47 8.60
N GLN A 63 -1.71 0.29 9.57
CA GLN A 63 -3.06 0.86 9.56
C GLN A 63 -3.03 2.40 9.53
N LYS A 64 -2.14 3.02 10.32
CA LYS A 64 -2.00 4.48 10.33
C LYS A 64 -1.55 5.00 8.95
N ALA A 65 -0.55 4.39 8.34
CA ALA A 65 -0.08 4.74 7.00
C ALA A 65 -1.21 4.60 5.96
N HIS A 66 -1.99 3.51 6.01
CA HIS A 66 -3.17 3.34 5.15
C HIS A 66 -4.19 4.48 5.33
N ASN A 67 -4.53 4.81 6.57
CA ASN A 67 -5.48 5.89 6.89
C ASN A 67 -4.98 7.28 6.45
N SER A 68 -3.67 7.46 6.32
CA SER A 68 -3.04 8.68 5.83
C SER A 68 -2.85 8.74 4.31
N GLY A 69 -3.19 7.67 3.58
CA GLY A 69 -2.99 7.57 2.12
C GLY A 69 -1.62 7.06 1.69
N GLU A 70 -0.73 6.77 2.65
CA GLU A 70 0.62 6.25 2.42
C GLU A 70 0.57 4.73 2.18
N HIS A 71 -0.08 4.30 1.10
CA HIS A 71 -0.37 2.88 0.85
C HIS A 71 0.88 2.00 0.71
N LYS A 72 1.93 2.50 0.07
CA LYS A 72 3.19 1.77 -0.07
C LYS A 72 3.84 1.50 1.30
N GLU A 73 3.90 2.53 2.14
CA GLU A 73 4.43 2.40 3.51
C GLU A 73 3.57 1.43 4.34
N SER A 74 2.24 1.51 4.20
CA SER A 74 1.33 0.56 4.83
C SER A 74 1.65 -0.89 4.47
N GLU A 75 1.77 -1.19 3.17
CA GLU A 75 2.08 -2.55 2.72
C GLU A 75 3.46 -3.02 3.18
N ASP A 76 4.48 -2.16 3.14
CA ASP A 76 5.83 -2.50 3.58
C ASP A 76 5.86 -2.85 5.08
N LEU A 77 5.13 -2.11 5.93
CA LEU A 77 5.00 -2.38 7.36
C LEU A 77 4.21 -3.67 7.62
N LEU A 78 3.09 -3.88 6.93
CA LEU A 78 2.24 -5.05 7.11
C LEU A 78 2.92 -6.34 6.63
N ASN A 79 3.71 -6.28 5.56
CA ASN A 79 4.52 -7.40 5.11
C ASN A 79 5.66 -7.74 6.08
N GLN A 80 6.24 -6.75 6.76
CA GLN A 80 7.20 -7.01 7.84
C GLN A 80 6.54 -7.73 9.02
N ALA A 81 5.34 -7.30 9.42
CA ALA A 81 4.56 -7.98 10.46
C ALA A 81 4.28 -9.45 10.11
N LEU A 82 3.91 -9.73 8.85
CA LEU A 82 3.67 -11.09 8.38
C LEU A 82 4.94 -11.95 8.37
N LYS A 83 6.10 -11.40 8.00
CA LYS A 83 7.37 -12.14 8.06
C LYS A 83 7.72 -12.58 9.48
N LEU A 84 7.46 -11.74 10.48
CA LEU A 84 7.65 -12.08 11.89
C LEU A 84 6.68 -13.15 12.41
N LEU A 85 5.52 -13.31 11.75
CA LEU A 85 4.56 -14.38 12.05
C LEU A 85 4.94 -15.72 11.41
N GLU A 86 5.77 -15.70 10.37
CA GLU A 86 6.26 -16.90 9.65
C GLU A 86 7.61 -17.42 10.18
N SER A 87 8.25 -16.67 11.08
CA SER A 87 9.56 -16.98 11.68
C SER A 87 9.47 -17.69 13.02
#